data_AF-A0A844SIQ1-F1
#
_entry.id   AF-A0A844SIQ1-F1
#
_cell.length_a   1.000
_cell.length_b   1.000
_cell.length_c   1.000
_cell.angle_alpha   90.00
_cell.angle_beta   90.00
_cell.angle_gamma   90.00
#
_symmetry.space_group_name_H-M   'P 1'
#
loop_
_entity.id
_entity.type
_entity.pdbx_description
1 polymer ?
#
loop_
_entity_poly.entity_id
_entity_poly.type
_entity_poly.pdbx_seq_one_letter_code
_entity_poly.pdbx_strand_id
1 'polypeptide(L)' 'MIKVLKLVAHLVWAVSMIGLGTLIGASYGWAHHGWIGAVALGFVGFGVGAFLAADPFVVLEFLQ' A
#
# COMPACT_ATOMS: atom_id res chain seq x y z
N MET A 1 -20.23 17.44 7.31
CA MET A 1 -19.98 17.07 5.89
C MET A 1 -18.49 17.01 5.56
N ILE A 2 -17.70 18.07 5.80
CA ILE A 2 -16.24 18.09 5.53
C ILE A 2 -15.45 16.97 6.26
N LYS A 3 -15.80 16.67 7.52
CA LYS A 3 -15.15 15.59 8.30
C LYS A 3 -15.34 14.21 7.66
N VAL A 4 -16.54 13.94 7.16
CA VAL A 4 -16.86 12.67 6.48
C VAL A 4 -16.11 12.57 5.16
N LEU A 5 -16.05 13.66 4.38
CA LEU A 5 -15.29 13.69 3.13
C LEU A 5 -13.80 13.40 3.36
N LYS A 6 -13.19 14.03 4.38
CA LYS A 6 -11.78 13.76 4.75
C LYS A 6 -11.58 12.30 5.16
N LEU A 7 -12.50 11.75 5.95
CA LEU A 7 -12.43 10.34 6.37
C LEU A 7 -12.51 9.40 5.16
N VAL A 8 -13.46 9.62 4.25
CA VAL A 8 -13.61 8.81 3.04
C VAL A 8 -12.38 8.91 2.15
N ALA A 9 -11.84 10.11 1.95
CA ALA A 9 -10.62 10.31 1.17
C ALA A 9 -9.42 9.57 1.77
N HIS A 10 -9.25 9.63 3.10
CA HIS A 10 -8.19 8.92 3.79
C HIS A 10 -8.37 7.40 3.74
N LEU A 11 -9.61 6.89 3.83
CA LEU A 11 -9.91 5.47 3.67
C LEU A 11 -9.58 4.97 2.26
N VAL A 12 -10.01 5.70 1.23
CA VAL A 12 -9.69 5.36 -0.16
C VAL A 12 -8.17 5.35 -0.36
N TRP A 13 -7.48 6.38 0.14
CA TRP A 13 -6.03 6.44 0.08
C TRP A 13 -5.37 5.23 0.75
N ALA A 14 -5.77 4.91 1.97
CA ALA A 14 -5.21 3.81 2.73
C ALA A 14 -5.41 2.46 2.02
N VAL A 15 -6.63 2.19 1.54
CA VAL A 15 -6.94 0.97 0.79
C VAL A 15 -6.11 0.89 -0.50
N SER A 16 -5.97 2.00 -1.22
CA SER A 16 -5.16 2.06 -2.43
C SER A 16 -3.68 1.79 -2.16
N MET A 17 -3.07 2.44 -1.17
CA MET A 17 -1.64 2.27 -0.88
C MET A 17 -1.32 0.87 -0.33
N ILE A 18 -2.13 0.38 0.61
CA ILE A 18 -1.97 -0.97 1.16
C ILE A 18 -2.18 -2.02 0.07
N GLY A 19 -3.23 -1.86 -0.74
CA GLY A 19 -3.56 -2.77 -1.84
C GLY A 19 -2.46 -2.81 -2.89
N LEU A 20 -1.99 -1.66 -3.36
CA LEU A 20 -0.90 -1.57 -4.34
C LEU A 20 0.40 -2.16 -3.80
N GLY A 21 0.80 -1.80 -2.59
CA GLY A 21 2.00 -2.35 -1.97
C GLY A 21 1.95 -3.87 -1.85
N THR A 22 0.84 -4.40 -1.33
CA THR A 22 0.61 -5.86 -1.20
C THR A 22 0.64 -6.54 -2.57
N LEU A 23 -0.02 -5.97 -3.58
CA LEU A 23 -0.09 -6.53 -4.93
C LEU A 23 1.29 -6.59 -5.59
N ILE A 24 2.06 -5.50 -5.51
CA ILE A 24 3.42 -5.44 -6.07
C ILE A 24 4.31 -6.46 -5.35
N GLY A 25 4.28 -6.49 -4.02
CA GLY A 25 5.06 -7.42 -3.23
C GLY A 25 4.72 -8.89 -3.53
N ALA A 26 3.42 -9.22 -3.57
CA ALA A 26 2.96 -10.57 -3.83
C ALA A 26 3.25 -11.02 -5.27
N SER A 27 3.04 -10.15 -6.27
CA SER A 27 3.33 -10.47 -7.68
C SER A 27 4.83 -10.67 -7.92
N TYR A 28 5.67 -9.80 -7.36
CA TYR A 28 7.13 -9.96 -7.41
C TYR A 28 7.58 -11.24 -6.70
N GLY A 29 7.04 -11.50 -5.50
CA GLY A 29 7.35 -12.71 -4.75
C GLY A 29 6.94 -13.99 -5.47
N TRP A 30 5.76 -13.99 -6.11
CA TRP A 30 5.29 -15.10 -6.93
C TRP A 30 6.24 -15.37 -8.10
N ALA A 31 6.62 -14.33 -8.83
CA ALA A 31 7.46 -14.44 -10.03
C ALA A 31 8.86 -15.01 -9.73
N HIS A 32 9.44 -14.70 -8.57
CA HIS A 32 10.83 -15.06 -8.24
C HIS A 32 10.97 -16.23 -7.26
N HIS A 33 9.99 -16.45 -6.38
CA HIS A 33 10.11 -17.39 -5.25
C HIS A 33 8.84 -18.23 -5.05
N GLY A 34 7.90 -18.21 -6.00
CA GLY A 34 6.66 -18.97 -5.95
C GLY A 34 5.74 -18.55 -4.81
N TRP A 35 4.96 -19.50 -4.28
CA TRP A 35 3.92 -19.20 -3.29
C TRP A 35 4.47 -18.62 -1.97
N ILE A 36 5.61 -19.15 -1.47
CA ILE A 36 6.25 -18.66 -0.24
C ILE A 36 6.70 -17.21 -0.45
N GLY A 37 7.30 -16.95 -1.61
CA GLY A 37 7.65 -15.62 -2.06
C GLY A 37 6.48 -14.65 -2.04
N ALA A 38 5.37 -15.05 -2.65
CA ALA A 38 4.18 -14.22 -2.76
C ALA A 38 3.62 -13.84 -1.38
N VAL A 39 3.61 -14.78 -0.43
CA VAL A 39 3.16 -14.51 0.95
C VAL A 39 4.16 -13.60 1.66
N ALA A 40 5.45 -13.93 1.65
CA ALA A 40 6.47 -13.18 2.38
C ALA A 40 6.61 -11.74 1.85
N LEU A 41 6.79 -11.58 0.54
CA LEU A 41 6.93 -10.27 -0.08
C LEU A 41 5.60 -9.52 -0.17
N GLY A 42 4.46 -10.22 -0.20
CA GLY A 42 3.14 -9.61 -0.04
C GLY A 42 2.98 -8.95 1.34
N PHE A 43 3.44 -9.61 2.41
CA PHE A 43 3.46 -9.01 3.76
C PHE A 43 4.40 -7.80 3.86
N VAL A 44 5.58 -7.86 3.23
CA VAL A 44 6.47 -6.70 3.15
C VAL A 44 5.80 -5.55 2.40
N GLY A 45 5.17 -5.84 1.27
CA GLY A 45 4.41 -4.88 0.48
C GLY A 45 3.23 -4.27 1.23
N PHE A 46 2.52 -5.06 2.03
CA PHE A 46 1.48 -4.59 2.94
C PHE A 46 2.04 -3.60 3.97
N GLY A 47 3.16 -3.93 4.62
CA GLY A 47 3.79 -3.07 5.61
C GLY A 47 4.26 -1.73 5.03
N VAL A 48 4.90 -1.77 3.86
CA VAL A 48 5.31 -0.55 3.13
C VAL A 48 4.08 0.25 2.70
N GLY A 49 3.06 -0.40 2.13
CA GLY A 49 1.81 0.26 1.74
C GLY A 49 1.08 0.90 2.92
N ALA A 50 1.08 0.25 4.09
CA ALA A 50 0.51 0.80 5.33
C ALA A 50 1.30 2.00 5.86
N PHE A 51 2.63 1.98 5.76
CA PHE A 51 3.47 3.13 6.09
C PHE A 51 3.16 4.33 5.19
N LEU A 52 3.05 4.12 3.87
CA LEU A 52 2.69 5.17 2.91
C LEU A 52 1.22 5.63 3.04
N ALA A 53 0.34 4.78 3.55
CA ALA A 53 -1.03 5.14 3.88
C ALA A 53 -1.12 6.07 5.09
N ALA A 54 -0.21 5.94 6.06
CA ALA A 54 -0.23 6.70 7.30
C ALA A 54 0.00 8.20 7.09
N ASP A 55 0.89 8.54 6.15
CA ASP A 55 1.15 9.93 5.77
C ASP A 55 1.14 10.11 4.23
N PRO A 56 0.03 10.58 3.65
CA PRO A 56 -0.08 10.83 2.22
C PRO A 56 0.96 11.85 1.70
N PHE A 57 1.46 12.75 2.55
CA PHE A 57 2.41 13.77 2.12
C PHE A 57 3.77 13.17 1.75
N VAL A 58 4.19 12.08 2.40
CA VAL A 58 5.43 11.37 2.07
C VAL A 58 5.43 10.89 0.62
N VAL A 59 4.27 10.43 0.12
CA VAL A 59 4.12 10.02 -1.28
C VAL A 59 4.08 11.23 -2.21
N LEU A 60 3.41 12.31 -1.81
CA LEU A 60 3.33 13.52 -2.61
C LEU A 60 4.71 14.19 -2.77
N GLU A 61 5.52 14.25 -1.71
CA GLU A 61 6.89 14.75 -1.78
C GLU A 61 7.78 13.93 -2.72
N PHE A 62 7.58 12.60 -2.77
CA PHE A 62 8.32 11.73 -3.67
C PHE A 62 7.93 11.90 -5.16
N LEU A 63 6.72 12.41 -5.43
CA LEU A 63 6.19 12.60 -6.78
C LEU A 63 6.42 14.00 -7.36
N GLN A 64 7.03 14.91 -6.59
CA GLN A 64 7.39 16.28 -7.00
C GLN A 64 8.82 16.36 -7.52
#